data_AF-A0A7G5Z8F0-F1
#
_entry.id   AF-A0A7G5Z8F0-F1
#
_cell.length_a   1.000
_cell.length_b   1.000
_cell.length_c   1.000
_cell.angle_alpha   90.00
_cell.angle_beta   90.00
_cell.angle_gamma   90.00
#
_symmetry.space_group_name_H-M   'P 1'
#
loop_
_entity.id
_entity.type
_entity.pdbx_description
1 polymer ?
#
loop_
_entity_poly.entity_id
_entity_poly.type
_entity_poly.pdbx_seq_one_letter_code
_entity_poly.pdbx_strand_id
1 'polypeptide(L)'
;MLSIGAAVLTVGAAVAGWLARRQISAWAAPGSAEHEAPDLALDQPRPNGDARAPVDFRPDMDAPISPAEREALRPATGSAPSLVEDRGGMNSQTGAAN
;
A
#
# COMPACT_ATOMS: atom_id res chain seq x y z
N MET A 1 7.11 59.20 -4.65
CA MET A 1 6.04 58.45 -3.96
C MET A 1 6.08 56.98 -4.40
N LEU A 2 6.91 56.15 -3.74
CA LEU A 2 7.06 54.72 -4.06
C LEU A 2 6.92 53.83 -2.80
N SER A 3 6.45 54.41 -1.69
CA SER A 3 6.68 53.85 -0.35
C SER A 3 5.54 52.99 0.19
N ILE A 4 4.29 53.24 -0.19
CA ILE A 4 3.14 52.50 0.36
C ILE A 4 2.91 51.19 -0.40
N GLY A 5 2.98 51.21 -1.73
CA GLY A 5 2.82 50.00 -2.55
C GLY A 5 3.91 48.95 -2.28
N ALA A 6 5.16 49.38 -2.12
CA ALA A 6 6.27 48.49 -1.79
C ALA A 6 6.11 47.87 -0.38
N ALA A 7 5.65 48.65 0.60
CA ALA A 7 5.41 48.16 1.97
C ALA A 7 4.26 47.13 2.04
N VAL A 8 3.18 47.33 1.27
CA VAL A 8 2.08 46.37 1.22
C VAL A 8 2.51 45.06 0.55
N LEU A 9 3.32 45.14 -0.51
CA LEU A 9 3.82 43.94 -1.19
C LEU A 9 4.80 43.14 -0.33
N THR A 10 5.68 43.79 0.44
CA THR A 10 6.61 43.09 1.33
C THR A 10 5.89 42.40 2.49
N VAL A 11 4.90 43.07 3.10
CA VAL A 11 4.08 42.47 4.16
C VAL A 11 3.23 41.32 3.60
N GLY A 12 2.59 41.51 2.45
CA GLY A 12 1.81 40.46 1.79
C GLY A 12 2.64 39.23 1.44
N ALA A 13 3.85 39.43 0.89
CA ALA A 13 4.77 38.34 0.57
C ALA A 13 5.28 37.61 1.82
N ALA A 14 5.54 38.33 2.92
CA ALA A 14 5.97 37.74 4.18
C ALA A 14 4.86 36.85 4.80
N VAL A 15 3.62 37.33 4.80
CA VAL A 15 2.47 36.58 5.32
C VAL A 15 2.18 35.34 4.45
N ALA A 16 2.19 35.50 3.12
CA ALA A 16 2.01 34.38 2.19
C ALA A 16 3.11 33.34 2.33
N GLY A 17 4.37 33.77 2.44
CA GLY A 17 5.51 32.88 2.66
C GLY A 17 5.40 32.09 3.98
N TRP A 18 4.96 32.73 5.06
CA TRP A 18 4.75 32.05 6.35
C TRP A 18 3.63 31.01 6.30
N LEU A 19 2.49 31.33 5.67
CA LEU A 19 1.37 30.39 5.47
C LEU A 19 1.77 29.20 4.60
N ALA A 20 2.46 29.45 3.48
CA ALA A 20 2.92 28.39 2.58
C ALA A 20 3.89 27.45 3.29
N ARG A 21 4.83 27.98 4.09
CA ARG A 21 5.77 27.16 4.88
C ARG A 21 5.05 26.28 5.89
N ARG A 22 3.99 26.79 6.52
CA ARG A 22 3.17 26.05 7.49
C ARG A 22 2.35 24.94 6.82
N GLN A 23 1.82 25.17 5.62
CA GLN A 23 1.11 24.13 4.86
C GLN A 23 2.07 23.04 4.35
N ILE A 24 3.21 23.43 3.78
CA ILE A 24 4.22 22.48 3.29
C ILE A 24 4.75 21.61 4.44
N SER A 25 5.04 22.20 5.60
CA SER A 25 5.48 21.44 6.77
C SER A 25 4.39 20.53 7.33
N ALA A 26 3.11 20.92 7.27
CA ALA A 26 2.00 20.05 7.68
C ALA A 26 1.84 18.83 6.76
N TRP A 27 2.00 19.00 5.44
CA TRP A 27 1.92 17.89 4.47
C TRP A 27 3.17 17.03 4.42
N ALA A 28 4.35 17.62 4.67
CA ALA A 28 5.61 16.89 4.75
C ALA A 28 5.83 16.20 6.10
N ALA A 29 4.96 16.42 7.09
CA ALA A 29 5.02 15.74 8.37
C ALA A 29 4.71 14.25 8.18
N PRO A 30 5.68 13.35 8.47
CA PRO A 30 5.45 11.91 8.43
C PRO A 30 4.31 11.53 9.41
N GLY A 31 3.38 10.69 8.97
CA GLY A 31 2.30 10.16 9.82
C GLY A 31 1.08 11.07 9.98
N SER A 32 0.92 12.15 9.19
CA SER A 32 -0.24 13.05 9.32
C SER A 32 -1.52 12.58 8.59
N ALA A 33 -1.42 11.55 7.76
CA ALA A 33 -2.53 10.99 6.98
C ALA A 33 -2.66 9.46 7.10
N GLU A 34 -1.82 8.83 7.91
CA GLU A 34 -1.79 7.39 8.11
C GLU A 34 -2.47 7.10 9.44
N HIS A 35 -3.55 6.31 9.42
CA HIS A 35 -4.13 5.80 10.66
C HIS A 35 -3.07 4.95 11.35
N GLU A 36 -2.85 5.21 12.64
CA GLU A 36 -2.03 4.33 13.46
C GLU A 36 -2.62 2.92 13.35
N ALA A 37 -1.84 2.00 12.79
CA ALA A 37 -2.15 0.57 12.72
C ALA A 37 -1.28 -0.14 13.77
N PRO A 38 -1.58 0.05 15.08
CA PRO A 38 -0.72 -0.42 16.14
C PRO A 38 -0.57 -1.95 16.09
N ASP A 39 -1.58 -2.66 15.59
CA ASP A 39 -1.65 -4.10 15.34
C ASP A 39 -0.72 -4.60 14.21
N LEU A 40 -0.25 -3.71 13.34
CA LEU A 40 0.66 -4.01 12.24
C LEU A 40 2.08 -3.46 12.46
N ALA A 41 2.37 -2.93 13.65
CA ALA A 41 3.69 -2.41 13.97
C ALA A 41 4.76 -3.53 13.88
N LEU A 42 5.92 -3.19 13.34
CA LEU A 42 7.02 -4.13 13.03
C LEU A 42 7.57 -4.85 14.27
N ASP A 43 7.41 -4.26 15.45
CA ASP A 43 7.81 -4.78 16.74
C ASP A 43 6.75 -5.67 17.39
N GLN A 44 5.54 -5.75 16.83
CA GLN A 44 4.53 -6.68 17.32
C GLN A 44 4.94 -8.13 17.07
N PRO A 45 4.77 -9.01 18.08
CA PRO A 45 4.88 -10.44 17.88
C PRO A 45 3.90 -10.89 16.80
N ARG A 46 4.43 -11.39 15.67
CA ARG A 46 3.58 -11.94 14.61
C ARG A 46 2.79 -13.12 15.20
N PRO A 47 1.47 -13.20 14.95
CA PRO A 47 0.68 -14.35 15.41
C PRO A 47 1.34 -15.65 14.93
N ASN A 48 1.74 -16.50 15.88
CA ASN A 48 2.35 -17.79 15.61
C ASN A 48 1.26 -18.84 15.30
N GLY A 49 1.65 -20.07 14.99
CA GLY A 49 0.70 -21.15 14.66
C GLY A 49 -0.31 -21.48 15.77
N ASP A 50 -0.06 -21.03 17.00
CA ASP A 50 -0.93 -21.19 18.17
C ASP A 50 -1.89 -20.01 18.34
N ALA A 51 -1.61 -18.87 17.71
CA ALA A 51 -2.51 -17.72 17.58
C ALA A 51 -3.62 -17.94 16.53
N ARG A 52 -3.91 -19.21 16.20
CA ARG A 52 -5.10 -19.57 15.41
C ARG A 52 -6.36 -19.06 16.12
N ALA A 53 -7.41 -18.80 15.33
CA ALA A 53 -8.73 -18.48 15.84
C ALA A 53 -9.14 -19.46 16.97
N PRO A 54 -9.92 -19.02 17.98
CA PRO A 54 -10.43 -19.91 19.02
C PRO A 54 -11.13 -21.12 18.41
N VAL A 55 -11.13 -22.26 19.11
CA VAL A 55 -11.55 -23.56 18.54
C VAL A 55 -12.91 -23.51 17.85
N ASP A 56 -13.87 -22.79 18.42
CA ASP A 56 -15.24 -22.64 17.90
C ASP A 56 -15.34 -21.81 16.61
N PHE A 57 -14.32 -21.00 16.31
CA PHE A 57 -14.22 -20.18 15.10
C PHE A 57 -13.27 -20.79 14.07
N ARG A 58 -12.72 -21.98 14.32
CA ARG A 58 -11.92 -22.68 13.33
C ARG A 58 -12.86 -23.31 12.30
N PRO A 59 -12.51 -23.29 11.01
CA PRO A 59 -13.17 -24.14 10.04
C PRO A 59 -13.10 -25.60 10.51
N ASP A 60 -14.23 -26.29 10.44
CA ASP A 60 -14.25 -27.74 10.66
C ASP A 60 -13.49 -28.43 9.53
N MET A 61 -12.38 -29.08 9.89
CA MET A 61 -11.51 -29.77 8.93
C MET A 61 -12.02 -31.17 8.57
N ASP A 62 -12.94 -31.72 9.38
CA ASP A 62 -13.54 -33.03 9.18
C ASP A 62 -14.93 -32.94 8.53
N ALA A 63 -15.39 -31.72 8.23
CA ALA A 63 -16.64 -31.48 7.54
C ALA A 63 -16.67 -32.25 6.20
N PRO A 64 -17.67 -33.11 5.97
CA PRO A 64 -17.73 -33.91 4.76
C PRO A 64 -18.04 -33.02 3.55
N ILE A 65 -17.21 -33.11 2.51
CA ILE A 65 -17.46 -32.47 1.22
C ILE A 65 -18.15 -33.49 0.30
N SER A 66 -19.36 -33.16 -0.18
CA SER A 66 -20.13 -34.03 -1.06
C SER A 66 -19.43 -34.25 -2.42
N PRO A 67 -19.76 -35.33 -3.16
CA PRO A 67 -19.21 -35.55 -4.50
C PRO A 67 -19.51 -34.41 -5.47
N ALA A 68 -20.69 -33.78 -5.37
CA ALA A 68 -21.10 -32.69 -6.24
C ALA A 68 -20.30 -31.40 -5.99
N GLU A 69 -20.08 -31.04 -4.72
CA GLU A 69 -19.23 -29.89 -4.34
C GLU A 69 -17.78 -30.12 -4.76
N ARG A 70 -17.30 -31.35 -4.62
CA ARG A 70 -15.94 -31.73 -5.04
C ARG A 70 -15.75 -31.58 -6.55
N GLU A 71 -16.73 -32.00 -7.35
CA GLU A 71 -16.68 -31.83 -8.81
C GLU A 71 -16.78 -30.34 -9.21
N ALA A 72 -17.61 -29.56 -8.52
CA ALA A 72 -17.73 -28.13 -8.76
C ALA A 72 -16.43 -27.35 -8.45
N LEU A 73 -15.65 -27.82 -7.47
CA LEU A 73 -14.35 -27.23 -7.09
C LEU A 73 -13.17 -27.81 -7.88
N ARG A 74 -13.41 -28.68 -8.86
CA ARG A 74 -12.34 -29.26 -9.68
C ARG A 74 -11.62 -28.13 -10.43
N PRO A 75 -10.28 -28.05 -10.37
CA PRO A 75 -9.53 -27.08 -11.15
C PRO A 75 -9.91 -27.17 -12.63
N ALA A 76 -10.02 -26.01 -13.29
CA ALA A 76 -10.22 -25.95 -14.72
C ALA A 76 -8.93 -26.38 -15.44
N THR A 77 -8.66 -27.69 -15.50
CA THR A 77 -7.49 -28.29 -16.13
C THR A 77 -7.53 -28.26 -17.67
N GLY A 78 -8.38 -27.41 -18.25
CA GLY A 78 -8.36 -27.15 -19.69
C GLY A 78 -7.06 -26.44 -20.08
N SER A 79 -6.75 -26.45 -21.38
CA SER A 79 -5.60 -25.71 -21.91
C SER A 79 -5.68 -24.26 -21.45
N ALA A 80 -4.67 -23.80 -20.71
CA ALA A 80 -4.59 -22.41 -20.30
C ALA A 80 -4.57 -21.52 -21.56
N PRO A 81 -5.36 -20.44 -21.64
CA PRO A 81 -5.18 -19.44 -22.68
C PRO A 81 -3.75 -18.89 -22.57
N SER A 82 -3.00 -18.92 -23.67
CA SER A 82 -1.63 -18.41 -23.67
C SER A 82 -1.64 -16.88 -23.54
N LEU A 83 -1.06 -16.36 -22.47
CA LEU A 83 -0.80 -14.92 -22.27
C LEU A 83 0.46 -14.43 -23.00
N VAL A 84 1.01 -15.22 -23.93
CA VAL A 84 2.22 -14.85 -24.67
C VAL A 84 1.82 -14.01 -25.88
N GLU A 85 1.71 -12.71 -25.67
CA GLU A 85 1.97 -11.75 -26.75
C GLU A 85 3.48 -11.78 -27.04
N ASP A 86 3.85 -11.70 -28.32
CA ASP A 86 5.23 -11.60 -28.79
C ASP A 86 5.88 -10.35 -28.20
N ARG A 87 6.45 -10.49 -26.99
CA ARG A 87 7.15 -9.42 -26.29
C ARG A 87 8.49 -9.26 -26.97
N GLY A 88 8.48 -8.48 -28.06
CA GLY A 88 9.66 -8.07 -28.82
C GLY A 88 10.84 -7.77 -27.90
N GLY A 89 11.99 -8.32 -28.28
CA GLY A 89 13.16 -8.55 -27.43
C GLY A 89 13.52 -7.42 -26.46
N MET A 90 13.44 -7.73 -25.17
CA MET A 90 14.07 -6.94 -24.13
C MET A 90 15.53 -7.37 -24.01
N ASN A 91 16.42 -6.55 -24.59
CA ASN A 91 17.86 -6.69 -24.50
C ASN A 91 18.29 -6.61 -23.02
N SER A 92 19.06 -7.60 -22.56
CA SER A 92 19.60 -7.70 -21.22
C SER A 92 20.45 -6.46 -20.84
N GLN A 93 19.85 -5.51 -20.12
CA GLN A 93 20.57 -4.48 -19.36
C GLN A 93 20.37 -4.73 -17.87
N THR A 94 21.18 -5.60 -17.31
CA THR A 94 21.58 -5.52 -15.89
C THR A 94 23.08 -5.79 -15.86
N GLY A 95 23.84 -4.71 -15.64
CA GLY A 95 25.28 -4.75 -15.49
C GLY A 95 25.68 -5.56 -14.26
N ALA A 96 26.66 -6.45 -14.44
CA ALA A 96 27.41 -7.01 -13.34
C ALA A 96 28.42 -5.96 -12.86
N ALA A 97 28.16 -5.36 -11.70
CA ALA A 97 29.21 -4.77 -10.89
C ALA A 97 29.68 -5.83 -9.89
N ASN A 98 30.94 -6.24 -10.01
CA ASN A 98 31.74 -6.79 -8.91
C ASN A 98 32.93 -5.85 -8.72
#